data_AF-A0A2N2TYQ1-F1
#
_entry.id   AF-A0A2N2TYQ1-F1
#
_cell.length_a   1.000
_cell.length_b   1.000
_cell.length_c   1.000
_cell.angle_alpha   90.00
_cell.angle_beta   90.00
_cell.angle_gamma   90.00
#
_symmetry.space_group_name_H-M   'P 1'
#
loop_
_entity.id
_entity.type
_entity.pdbx_description
1 polymer ?
#
loop_
_entity_poly.entity_id
_entity_poly.type
_entity_poly.pdbx_seq_one_letter_code
_entity_poly.pdbx_strand_id
1 'polypeptide(L)'
;MADVFQFMKQPRRDGEKTPAETRKHAFHEIYAPMDAAHAQEQSGRCLECGNPYCEWKCPVHNYIPNWLKLVEEGRLFEAAELSHQTNSLPEVCGRVCPQDRLCEGACTLNTDGFGEAVDGGPNVGGFGAVTIGQIEKYISEEAFKAGWRPDMSNVVATGKKVAIIGAGPAGLGCADVLARSGVKPVVFDRYDEIGGLLTFGIPEFKMEKTVMTRRREIFEGMGIEFRLNTDIGRDVSMQSLLDDYDAVFMGMGTYTYMKGGFPGEDLPGVLEALPFLISNVRKCLDLTKEDEVYQDVKGLRVVV
;
A
#
# COMPACT_ATOMS: atom_id res chain seq x y z
N MET A 1 23.32 10.15 -23.32
CA MET A 1 23.38 8.87 -22.58
C MET A 1 23.34 9.23 -21.11
N ALA A 2 22.45 8.61 -20.35
CA ALA A 2 22.46 8.71 -18.90
C ALA A 2 23.83 8.30 -18.35
N ASP A 3 24.27 8.94 -17.28
CA ASP A 3 25.54 8.63 -16.63
C ASP A 3 25.38 7.33 -15.83
N VAL A 4 25.83 6.21 -16.41
CA VAL A 4 25.72 4.87 -15.79
C VAL A 4 26.45 4.76 -14.44
N PHE A 5 27.22 5.77 -14.04
CA PHE A 5 27.94 5.85 -12.77
C PHE A 5 27.35 6.88 -11.79
N GLN A 6 26.13 7.35 -12.05
CA GLN A 6 25.45 8.35 -11.21
C GLN A 6 25.33 7.91 -9.74
N PHE A 7 25.17 6.61 -9.47
CA PHE A 7 25.15 6.04 -8.11
C PHE A 7 26.46 6.25 -7.31
N MET A 8 27.60 6.46 -7.97
CA MET A 8 28.87 6.78 -7.30
C MET A 8 28.98 8.27 -6.95
N LYS A 9 28.24 9.13 -7.65
CA LYS A 9 28.25 10.58 -7.48
C LYS A 9 27.13 11.08 -6.56
N GLN A 10 26.04 10.31 -6.50
CA GLN A 10 24.83 10.66 -5.76
C GLN A 10 24.55 9.58 -4.71
N PRO A 11 24.68 9.91 -3.41
CA PRO A 11 24.35 8.97 -2.36
C PRO A 11 22.85 8.69 -2.35
N ARG A 12 22.46 7.54 -1.79
CA ARG A 12 21.06 7.28 -1.46
C ARG A 12 20.55 8.39 -0.55
N ARG A 13 19.41 8.97 -0.90
CA ARG A 13 18.71 9.94 -0.07
C ARG A 13 17.23 9.62 -0.02
N ASP A 14 16.78 9.18 1.15
CA ASP A 14 15.36 9.05 1.44
C ASP A 14 14.71 10.44 1.62
N GLY A 15 13.38 10.53 1.50
CA GLY A 15 12.63 11.74 1.84
C GLY A 15 12.93 12.25 3.25
N GLU A 16 12.85 13.57 3.45
CA GLU A 16 13.14 14.18 4.75
C GLU A 16 12.23 13.61 5.84
N LYS A 17 12.82 13.28 6.98
CA LYS A 17 12.12 12.67 8.11
C LYS A 17 11.70 13.74 9.10
N THR A 18 10.40 13.81 9.39
CA THR A 18 9.86 14.71 10.42
C THR A 18 10.58 14.49 11.77
N PRO A 19 11.10 15.53 12.43
CA PRO A 19 11.83 15.40 13.70
C PRO A 19 11.02 14.68 14.77
N ALA A 20 11.71 13.93 15.64
CA ALA A 20 11.07 13.15 16.70
C ALA A 20 10.21 14.00 17.63
N GLU A 21 10.68 15.20 17.97
CA GLU A 21 9.96 16.16 18.81
C GLU A 21 8.65 16.63 18.18
N THR A 22 8.54 16.66 16.85
CA THR A 22 7.32 17.06 16.14
C THR A 22 6.37 15.87 15.95
N ARG A 23 6.86 14.74 15.42
CA ARG A 23 6.00 13.59 15.04
C ARG A 23 5.41 12.81 16.23
N LYS A 24 5.85 13.08 17.46
CA LYS A 24 5.25 12.49 18.68
C LYS A 24 3.91 13.12 19.06
N HIS A 25 3.55 14.25 18.45
CA HIS A 25 2.36 15.03 18.80
C HIS A 25 1.20 14.90 17.81
N ALA A 26 1.44 14.34 16.61
CA ALA A 26 0.42 14.20 15.58
C ALA A 26 0.68 12.97 14.70
N PHE A 27 -0.40 12.35 14.23
CA PHE A 27 -0.36 11.17 13.38
C PHE A 27 -0.30 11.58 11.89
N HIS A 28 0.85 12.06 11.44
CA HIS A 28 1.11 12.39 10.02
C HIS A 28 2.24 11.55 9.45
N GLU A 29 2.22 11.31 8.14
CA GLU A 29 3.28 10.59 7.46
C GLU A 29 4.66 11.17 7.80
N ILE A 30 5.56 10.26 8.21
CA ILE A 30 6.85 10.64 8.79
C ILE A 30 7.85 11.14 7.73
N TYR A 31 7.73 10.65 6.50
CA TYR A 31 8.65 10.93 5.41
C TYR A 31 8.01 11.89 4.40
N ALA A 32 8.71 12.99 4.11
CA ALA A 32 8.30 13.95 3.10
C ALA A 32 8.20 13.29 1.71
N PRO A 33 7.23 13.71 0.87
CA PRO A 33 7.20 13.34 -0.53
C PRO A 33 8.46 13.79 -1.27
N MET A 34 8.88 13.02 -2.29
CA MET A 34 9.92 13.46 -3.21
C MET A 34 9.36 14.54 -4.15
N ASP A 35 10.17 15.54 -4.47
CA ASP A 35 9.90 16.39 -5.62
C ASP A 35 10.44 15.74 -6.91
N ALA A 36 10.16 16.36 -8.06
CA ALA A 36 10.57 15.81 -9.35
C ALA A 36 12.09 15.71 -9.52
N ALA A 37 12.85 16.67 -8.99
CA ALA A 37 14.30 16.67 -9.10
C ALA A 37 14.92 15.55 -8.25
N HIS A 38 14.42 15.36 -7.03
CA HIS A 38 14.83 14.29 -6.13
C HIS A 38 14.45 12.91 -6.67
N ALA A 39 13.24 12.75 -7.22
CA ALA A 39 12.81 11.51 -7.83
C ALA A 39 13.64 11.14 -9.07
N GLN A 40 13.93 12.12 -9.94
CA GLN A 40 14.83 11.94 -11.10
C GLN A 40 16.25 11.56 -10.66
N GLU A 41 16.81 12.28 -9.69
CA GLU A 41 18.13 12.03 -9.11
C GLU A 41 18.25 10.59 -8.58
N GLN A 42 17.31 10.16 -7.73
CA GLN A 42 17.38 8.85 -7.11
C GLN A 42 17.00 7.71 -8.06
N SER A 43 16.18 7.97 -9.09
CA SER A 43 15.90 7.00 -10.15
C SER A 43 17.13 6.74 -11.03
N GLY A 44 17.90 7.78 -11.35
CA GLY A 44 19.13 7.68 -12.14
C GLY A 44 20.27 6.91 -11.45
N ARG A 45 20.11 6.54 -10.17
CA ARG A 45 21.03 5.60 -9.50
C ARG A 45 20.84 4.15 -10.00
N CYS A 46 19.72 3.83 -10.66
CA CYS A 46 19.46 2.49 -11.19
C CYS A 46 20.52 2.07 -12.22
N LEU A 47 21.00 0.82 -12.11
CA LEU A 47 22.00 0.25 -13.03
C LEU A 47 21.41 -0.31 -14.33
N GLU A 48 20.08 -0.30 -14.50
CA GLU A 48 19.39 -1.03 -15.58
C GLU A 48 19.89 -2.49 -15.69
N CYS A 49 19.95 -3.20 -14.55
CA CYS A 49 20.50 -4.56 -14.46
C CYS A 49 19.84 -5.50 -15.49
N GLY A 50 20.64 -6.23 -16.27
CA GLY A 50 20.11 -7.21 -17.23
C GLY A 50 19.32 -8.35 -16.57
N ASN A 51 19.61 -8.68 -15.32
CA ASN A 51 18.78 -9.54 -14.47
C ASN A 51 18.34 -8.75 -13.23
N PRO A 52 17.15 -8.14 -13.23
CA PRO A 52 16.71 -7.25 -12.14
C PRO A 52 16.19 -8.05 -10.94
N TYR A 53 17.06 -8.33 -9.97
CA TYR A 53 16.67 -9.01 -8.72
C TYR A 53 15.58 -8.27 -7.93
N CYS A 54 15.52 -6.94 -8.05
CA CYS A 54 14.47 -6.13 -7.44
C CYS A 54 13.07 -6.49 -7.95
N GLU A 55 12.92 -6.79 -9.24
CA GLU A 55 11.67 -7.25 -9.87
C GLU A 55 11.33 -8.68 -9.41
N TRP A 56 12.33 -9.56 -9.35
CA TRP A 56 12.12 -10.93 -8.87
C TRP A 56 11.71 -11.02 -7.40
N LYS A 57 12.25 -10.13 -6.54
CA LYS A 57 11.87 -10.05 -5.12
C LYS A 57 10.66 -9.20 -4.82
N CYS A 58 10.16 -8.45 -5.79
CA CYS A 58 8.84 -7.86 -5.70
C CYS A 58 7.78 -8.96 -5.89
N PRO A 59 6.87 -9.22 -4.93
CA PRO A 59 5.87 -10.29 -5.08
C PRO A 59 4.92 -10.13 -6.27
N VAL A 60 4.76 -8.90 -6.78
CA VAL A 60 3.94 -8.59 -7.96
C VAL A 60 4.77 -8.43 -9.23
N HIS A 61 6.08 -8.66 -9.16
CA HIS A 61 7.00 -8.56 -10.30
C HIS A 61 6.88 -7.23 -11.06
N ASN A 62 6.81 -6.12 -10.31
CA ASN A 62 6.81 -4.79 -10.88
C ASN A 62 8.02 -4.60 -11.82
N TYR A 63 7.80 -3.96 -12.98
CA TYR A 63 8.82 -3.58 -13.95
C TYR A 63 9.70 -2.42 -13.45
N ILE A 64 10.38 -2.63 -12.32
CA ILE A 64 11.08 -1.62 -11.52
C ILE A 64 12.09 -0.83 -12.35
N PRO A 65 13.04 -1.46 -13.06
CA PRO A 65 14.01 -0.70 -13.86
C PRO A 65 13.35 0.17 -14.93
N ASN A 66 12.25 -0.31 -15.53
CA ASN A 66 11.58 0.37 -16.63
C ASN A 66 10.85 1.64 -16.17
N TRP A 67 10.07 1.58 -15.10
CA TRP A 67 9.41 2.80 -14.61
C TRP A 67 10.40 3.75 -13.91
N LEU A 68 11.50 3.25 -13.33
CA LEU A 68 12.58 4.11 -12.83
C LEU A 68 13.19 4.93 -13.97
N LYS A 69 13.47 4.29 -15.10
CA LYS A 69 13.96 4.97 -16.30
C LYS A 69 12.97 6.03 -16.81
N LEU A 70 11.68 5.72 -16.82
CA LEU A 70 10.65 6.68 -17.21
C LEU A 70 10.61 7.89 -16.28
N VAL A 71 10.80 7.71 -14.96
CA VAL A 71 10.94 8.82 -14.01
C VAL A 71 12.20 9.63 -14.28
N GLU A 72 13.33 8.98 -14.55
CA GLU A 72 14.58 9.66 -14.91
C GLU A 72 14.42 10.52 -16.17
N GLU A 73 13.65 10.04 -17.15
CA GLU A 73 13.33 10.74 -18.41
C GLU A 73 12.21 11.79 -18.25
N GLY A 74 11.61 11.94 -17.07
CA GLY A 74 10.50 12.88 -16.81
C GLY A 74 9.14 12.45 -17.37
N ARG A 75 8.99 11.17 -17.73
CA ARG A 75 7.80 10.59 -18.37
C ARG A 75 6.82 10.03 -17.33
N LEU A 76 6.33 10.91 -16.46
CA LEU A 76 5.54 10.55 -15.27
C LEU A 76 4.29 9.70 -15.57
N PHE A 77 3.50 10.04 -16.58
CA PHE A 77 2.26 9.30 -16.90
C PHE A 77 2.54 7.90 -17.43
N GLU A 78 3.62 7.73 -18.18
CA GLU A 78 4.03 6.42 -18.69
C GLU A 78 4.58 5.56 -17.55
N ALA A 79 5.31 6.17 -16.61
CA ALA A 79 5.73 5.49 -15.38
C ALA A 79 4.53 5.05 -14.54
N ALA A 80 3.50 5.90 -14.42
CA ALA A 80 2.27 5.59 -13.69
C ALA A 80 1.49 4.44 -14.34
N GLU A 81 1.34 4.47 -15.67
CA GLU A 81 0.70 3.39 -16.42
C GLU A 81 1.43 2.07 -16.20
N LEU A 82 2.76 2.07 -16.39
CA LEU A 82 3.57 0.86 -16.26
C LEU A 82 3.58 0.30 -14.83
N SER A 83 3.63 1.16 -13.81
CA SER A 83 3.54 0.76 -12.40
C SER A 83 2.20 0.08 -12.08
N HIS A 84 1.10 0.60 -12.64
CA HIS A 84 -0.23 0.05 -12.41
C HIS A 84 -0.56 -1.21 -13.22
N GLN A 85 0.26 -1.61 -14.20
CA GLN A 85 0.03 -2.85 -14.95
C GLN A 85 0.20 -4.11 -14.10
N THR A 86 1.06 -4.04 -13.08
CA THR A 86 1.43 -5.18 -12.24
C THR A 86 0.96 -5.01 -10.79
N ASN A 87 0.72 -3.77 -10.36
CA ASN A 87 0.27 -3.46 -9.01
C ASN A 87 -1.04 -2.64 -9.02
N SER A 88 -2.07 -3.15 -8.35
CA SER A 88 -3.34 -2.42 -8.18
C SER A 88 -3.25 -1.25 -7.19
N LEU A 89 -2.26 -1.23 -6.29
CA LEU A 89 -2.15 -0.26 -5.19
C LEU A 89 -0.69 0.27 -4.99
N PRO A 90 -0.02 0.79 -6.02
CA PRO A 90 1.39 1.20 -5.93
C PRO A 90 1.65 2.31 -4.91
N GLU A 91 0.73 3.25 -4.73
CA GLU A 91 0.81 4.28 -3.70
C GLU A 91 0.73 3.72 -2.26
N VAL A 92 0.09 2.57 -2.08
CA VAL A 92 0.05 1.86 -0.79
C VAL A 92 1.34 1.06 -0.62
N CYS A 93 1.71 0.27 -1.63
CA CYS A 93 2.91 -0.56 -1.61
C CYS A 93 4.19 0.27 -1.38
N GLY A 94 4.32 1.42 -2.04
CA GLY A 94 5.44 2.35 -1.85
C GLY A 94 5.57 2.88 -0.42
N ARG A 95 4.49 2.83 0.39
CA ARG A 95 4.49 3.26 1.79
C ARG A 95 4.68 2.12 2.78
N VAL A 96 4.06 0.96 2.53
CA VAL A 96 3.87 -0.05 3.58
C VAL A 96 4.68 -1.33 3.40
N CYS A 97 5.11 -1.62 2.16
CA CYS A 97 5.94 -2.79 1.89
C CYS A 97 7.22 -2.75 2.74
N PRO A 98 7.73 -3.89 3.23
CA PRO A 98 9.05 -3.98 3.84
C PRO A 98 10.11 -4.05 2.72
N GLN A 99 10.40 -2.92 2.06
CA GLN A 99 11.27 -2.94 0.86
C GLN A 99 12.67 -3.48 1.16
N ASP A 100 13.16 -3.27 2.39
CA ASP A 100 14.43 -3.81 2.91
C ASP A 100 14.53 -5.34 2.87
N ARG A 101 13.38 -6.03 2.88
CA ARG A 101 13.29 -7.50 2.78
C ARG A 101 12.82 -7.97 1.40
N LEU A 102 12.49 -7.03 0.52
CA LEU A 102 11.93 -7.26 -0.80
C LEU A 102 12.82 -6.61 -1.87
N CYS A 103 12.28 -5.67 -2.64
CA CYS A 103 12.92 -5.09 -3.83
C CYS A 103 14.20 -4.31 -3.51
N GLU A 104 14.22 -3.48 -2.46
CA GLU A 104 15.41 -2.69 -2.08
C GLU A 104 16.47 -3.57 -1.43
N GLY A 105 16.04 -4.53 -0.60
CA GLY A 105 16.92 -5.55 -0.03
C GLY A 105 17.70 -6.33 -1.10
N ALA A 106 17.04 -6.64 -2.21
CA ALA A 106 17.60 -7.35 -3.36
C ALA A 106 18.29 -6.47 -4.41
N CYS A 107 18.31 -5.16 -4.22
CA CYS A 107 18.95 -4.25 -5.17
C CYS A 107 20.47 -4.51 -5.19
N THR A 108 21.06 -4.64 -6.39
CA THR A 108 22.51 -4.86 -6.55
C THR A 108 23.34 -3.81 -5.81
N LEU A 109 22.89 -2.55 -5.79
CA LEU A 109 23.56 -1.46 -5.09
C LEU A 109 23.52 -1.59 -3.55
N ASN A 110 22.66 -2.43 -3.00
CA ASN A 110 22.54 -2.70 -1.58
C ASN A 110 23.55 -3.75 -1.07
N THR A 111 24.34 -4.33 -1.95
CA THR A 111 25.33 -5.35 -1.63
C THR A 111 26.74 -4.75 -1.72
N ASP A 112 27.74 -5.37 -1.11
CA ASP A 112 29.16 -5.02 -1.30
C ASP A 112 29.68 -5.17 -2.75
N GLY A 113 28.83 -5.55 -3.71
CA GLY A 113 29.21 -5.89 -5.08
C GLY A 113 29.45 -7.39 -5.28
N PHE A 114 29.39 -8.21 -4.22
CA PHE A 114 29.55 -9.67 -4.27
C PHE A 114 28.33 -10.45 -3.73
N GLY A 115 27.23 -9.76 -3.44
CA GLY A 115 25.96 -10.38 -3.07
C GLY A 115 25.75 -10.57 -1.57
N GLU A 116 26.67 -10.11 -0.72
CA GLU A 116 26.47 -10.09 0.73
C GLU A 116 25.95 -8.72 1.19
N ALA A 117 24.95 -8.74 2.06
CA ALA A 117 24.48 -7.53 2.74
C ALA A 117 25.57 -7.10 3.73
N VAL A 118 26.10 -5.89 3.55
CA VAL A 118 27.22 -5.39 4.36
C VAL A 118 26.69 -4.94 5.72
N ASP A 119 27.43 -5.27 6.78
CA ASP A 119 27.20 -4.76 8.14
C ASP A 119 26.89 -3.25 8.13
N GLY A 120 25.76 -2.86 8.73
CA GLY A 120 25.32 -1.45 8.77
C GLY A 120 23.80 -1.24 8.87
N GLY A 121 23.01 -2.28 8.65
CA GLY A 121 21.54 -2.24 8.70
C GLY A 121 20.87 -2.30 7.32
N PRO A 122 19.53 -2.35 7.24
CA PRO A 122 18.81 -2.41 5.97
C PRO A 122 19.12 -1.17 5.11
N ASN A 123 19.40 -1.38 3.82
CA ASN A 123 19.68 -0.33 2.82
C ASN A 123 21.04 0.41 2.98
N VAL A 124 21.98 -0.13 3.76
CA VAL A 124 23.29 0.50 4.04
C VAL A 124 24.48 -0.28 3.45
N GLY A 125 24.22 -1.39 2.74
CA GLY A 125 25.27 -2.16 2.09
C GLY A 125 25.75 -1.53 0.78
N GLY A 126 27.07 -1.56 0.53
CA GLY A 126 27.67 -1.06 -0.70
C GLY A 126 27.45 0.43 -0.95
N PHE A 127 26.73 0.76 -2.02
CA PHE A 127 26.38 2.13 -2.41
C PHE A 127 24.99 2.56 -1.91
N GLY A 128 24.25 1.65 -1.25
CA GLY A 128 22.86 1.82 -0.81
C GLY A 128 21.86 1.60 -1.95
N ALA A 129 20.79 0.84 -1.67
CA ALA A 129 19.74 0.51 -2.64
C ALA A 129 19.15 1.76 -3.32
N VAL A 130 18.57 1.60 -4.52
CA VAL A 130 17.66 2.60 -5.10
C VAL A 130 16.43 2.74 -4.19
N THR A 131 15.89 3.96 -4.02
CA THR A 131 14.71 4.26 -3.16
C THR A 131 13.39 3.85 -3.83
N ILE A 132 13.30 2.58 -4.24
CA ILE A 132 12.22 2.01 -5.07
C ILE A 132 10.84 2.34 -4.48
N GLY A 133 10.62 2.11 -3.18
CA GLY A 133 9.31 2.34 -2.56
C GLY A 133 8.89 3.82 -2.58
N GLN A 134 9.83 4.73 -2.34
CA GLN A 134 9.55 6.16 -2.36
C GLN A 134 9.30 6.69 -3.77
N ILE A 135 9.98 6.14 -4.78
CA ILE A 135 9.75 6.51 -6.17
C ILE A 135 8.40 5.93 -6.66
N GLU A 136 8.02 4.71 -6.26
CA GLU A 136 6.68 4.14 -6.53
C GLU A 136 5.56 5.01 -5.93
N LYS A 137 5.76 5.49 -4.70
CA LYS A 137 4.89 6.49 -4.07
C LYS A 137 4.84 7.79 -4.88
N TYR A 138 6.01 8.35 -5.24
CA TYR A 138 6.11 9.59 -6.02
C TYR A 138 5.33 9.51 -7.34
N ILE A 139 5.57 8.44 -8.12
CA ILE A 139 4.90 8.21 -9.40
C ILE A 139 3.38 8.31 -9.23
N SER A 140 2.85 7.57 -8.27
CA SER A 140 1.41 7.45 -8.07
C SER A 140 0.82 8.78 -7.56
N GLU A 141 1.42 9.39 -6.54
CA GLU A 141 0.94 10.66 -5.98
C GLU A 141 0.93 11.79 -7.00
N GLU A 142 2.04 12.00 -7.71
CA GLU A 142 2.17 13.11 -8.65
C GLU A 142 1.35 12.87 -9.91
N ALA A 143 1.25 11.63 -10.40
CA ALA A 143 0.38 11.31 -11.53
C ALA A 143 -1.09 11.58 -11.19
N PHE A 144 -1.56 11.15 -10.01
CA PHE A 144 -2.94 11.42 -9.58
C PHE A 144 -3.22 12.92 -9.44
N LYS A 145 -2.29 13.70 -8.88
CA LYS A 145 -2.39 15.17 -8.77
C LYS A 145 -2.45 15.85 -10.14
N ALA A 146 -1.66 15.36 -11.10
CA ALA A 146 -1.65 15.84 -12.47
C ALA A 146 -2.83 15.34 -13.32
N GLY A 147 -3.77 14.58 -12.72
CA GLY A 147 -5.01 14.15 -13.37
C GLY A 147 -4.94 12.80 -14.07
N TRP A 148 -3.85 12.04 -13.93
CA TRP A 148 -3.77 10.68 -14.45
C TRP A 148 -4.83 9.79 -13.77
N ARG A 149 -5.47 8.93 -14.55
CA ARG A 149 -6.39 7.88 -14.11
C ARG A 149 -6.20 6.66 -15.01
N PRO A 150 -6.48 5.44 -14.52
CA PRO A 150 -6.50 4.25 -15.36
C PRO A 150 -7.40 4.42 -16.59
N ASP A 151 -6.89 4.10 -17.77
CA ASP A 151 -7.66 4.16 -19.00
C ASP A 151 -8.58 2.93 -19.14
N MET A 152 -9.89 3.19 -19.15
CA MET A 152 -10.93 2.17 -19.32
C MET A 152 -11.58 2.20 -20.71
N SER A 153 -11.11 3.07 -21.61
CA SER A 153 -11.75 3.33 -22.91
C SER A 153 -11.82 2.12 -23.84
N ASN A 154 -10.87 1.20 -23.72
CA ASN A 154 -10.77 -0.02 -24.55
C ASN A 154 -11.36 -1.27 -23.87
N VAL A 155 -11.96 -1.13 -22.68
CA VAL A 155 -12.51 -2.26 -21.94
C VAL A 155 -13.90 -2.63 -22.49
N VAL A 156 -14.05 -3.86 -22.95
CA VAL A 156 -15.32 -4.38 -23.49
C VAL A 156 -16.08 -5.14 -22.41
N ALA A 157 -17.31 -4.70 -22.12
CA ALA A 157 -18.15 -5.35 -21.13
C ALA A 157 -18.49 -6.80 -21.53
N THR A 158 -18.24 -7.73 -20.61
CA THR A 158 -18.54 -9.16 -20.78
C THR A 158 -20.00 -9.50 -20.48
N GLY A 159 -20.73 -8.58 -19.85
CA GLY A 159 -22.07 -8.83 -19.29
C GLY A 159 -22.06 -9.69 -18.01
N LYS A 160 -20.88 -10.08 -17.53
CA LYS A 160 -20.71 -10.87 -16.30
C LYS A 160 -20.54 -9.98 -15.08
N LYS A 161 -20.99 -10.45 -13.93
CA LYS A 161 -20.78 -9.79 -12.64
C LYS A 161 -20.29 -10.74 -11.56
N VAL A 162 -19.39 -10.24 -10.72
CA VAL A 162 -18.73 -11.02 -9.65
C VAL A 162 -18.90 -10.32 -8.32
N ALA A 163 -19.35 -11.05 -7.31
CA ALA A 163 -19.38 -10.56 -5.93
C ALA A 163 -18.03 -10.77 -5.26
N ILE A 164 -17.53 -9.76 -4.55
CA ILE A 164 -16.26 -9.79 -3.84
C ILE A 164 -16.56 -9.51 -2.38
N ILE A 165 -16.25 -10.46 -1.49
CA ILE A 165 -16.49 -10.35 -0.05
C ILE A 165 -15.20 -9.84 0.62
N GLY A 166 -15.23 -8.60 1.09
CA GLY A 166 -14.12 -7.90 1.73
C GLY A 166 -13.45 -6.89 0.79
N ALA A 167 -13.35 -5.64 1.23
CA ALA A 167 -12.68 -4.53 0.56
C ALA A 167 -11.23 -4.34 1.05
N GLY A 168 -10.58 -5.39 1.54
CA GLY A 168 -9.13 -5.38 1.82
C GLY A 168 -8.28 -5.46 0.55
N PRO A 169 -6.94 -5.47 0.67
CA PRO A 169 -6.02 -5.49 -0.49
C PRO A 169 -6.34 -6.57 -1.53
N ALA A 170 -6.67 -7.78 -1.07
CA ALA A 170 -6.99 -8.90 -1.96
C ALA A 170 -8.29 -8.66 -2.76
N GLY A 171 -9.36 -8.20 -2.11
CA GLY A 171 -10.62 -7.90 -2.77
C GLY A 171 -10.51 -6.71 -3.72
N LEU A 172 -9.77 -5.67 -3.33
CA LEU A 172 -9.47 -4.50 -4.16
C LEU A 172 -8.66 -4.86 -5.41
N GLY A 173 -7.61 -5.68 -5.27
CA GLY A 173 -6.84 -6.18 -6.42
C GLY A 173 -7.68 -7.07 -7.34
N CYS A 174 -8.53 -7.94 -6.77
CA CYS A 174 -9.47 -8.74 -7.56
C CYS A 174 -10.44 -7.85 -8.35
N ALA A 175 -11.00 -6.82 -7.71
CA ALA A 175 -11.92 -5.88 -8.35
C ALA A 175 -11.25 -5.11 -9.50
N ASP A 176 -10.02 -4.64 -9.32
CA ASP A 176 -9.24 -3.94 -10.35
C ASP A 176 -9.02 -4.83 -11.60
N VAL A 177 -8.54 -6.06 -11.40
CA VAL A 177 -8.30 -7.01 -12.49
C VAL A 177 -9.60 -7.36 -13.23
N LEU A 178 -10.71 -7.58 -12.49
CA LEU A 178 -12.01 -7.88 -13.08
C LEU A 178 -12.56 -6.70 -13.89
N ALA A 179 -12.48 -5.49 -13.33
CA ALA A 179 -12.93 -4.27 -14.00
C ALA A 179 -12.19 -4.08 -15.32
N ARG A 180 -10.85 -4.20 -15.33
CA ARG A 180 -10.02 -4.11 -16.55
C ARG A 180 -10.31 -5.22 -17.57
N SER A 181 -10.81 -6.36 -17.10
CA SER A 181 -11.23 -7.48 -17.95
C SER A 181 -12.68 -7.36 -18.44
N GLY A 182 -13.38 -6.26 -18.12
CA GLY A 182 -14.77 -6.03 -18.55
C GLY A 182 -15.81 -6.82 -17.77
N VAL A 183 -15.45 -7.42 -16.64
CA VAL A 183 -16.37 -8.06 -15.70
C VAL A 183 -16.78 -7.03 -14.65
N LYS A 184 -18.07 -6.90 -14.33
CA LYS A 184 -18.57 -5.95 -13.32
C LYS A 184 -18.29 -6.47 -11.90
N PRO A 185 -17.37 -5.87 -11.13
CA PRO A 185 -17.14 -6.28 -9.77
C PRO A 185 -18.07 -5.52 -8.81
N VAL A 186 -18.65 -6.25 -7.86
CA VAL A 186 -19.43 -5.68 -6.75
C VAL A 186 -18.78 -6.12 -5.44
N VAL A 187 -18.18 -5.17 -4.74
CA VAL A 187 -17.41 -5.40 -3.51
C VAL A 187 -18.30 -5.12 -2.30
N PHE A 188 -18.48 -6.13 -1.46
CA PHE A 188 -19.20 -6.04 -0.20
C PHE A 188 -18.21 -5.92 0.95
N ASP A 189 -18.44 -4.99 1.86
CA ASP A 189 -17.65 -4.89 3.09
C ASP A 189 -18.53 -4.49 4.28
N ARG A 190 -18.24 -5.06 5.44
CA ARG A 190 -18.96 -4.78 6.69
C ARG A 190 -18.66 -3.39 7.26
N TYR A 191 -17.52 -2.81 6.88
CA TYR A 191 -17.10 -1.49 7.32
C TYR A 191 -17.62 -0.39 6.40
N ASP A 192 -17.55 0.82 6.92
CA ASP A 192 -18.00 2.07 6.32
C ASP A 192 -17.02 2.65 5.29
N GLU A 193 -15.79 2.14 5.24
CA GLU A 193 -14.76 2.50 4.26
C GLU A 193 -14.04 1.27 3.70
N ILE A 194 -13.51 1.41 2.48
CA ILE A 194 -12.68 0.37 1.85
C ILE A 194 -11.30 0.29 2.50
N GLY A 195 -10.52 -0.75 2.17
CA GLY A 195 -9.12 -0.91 2.54
C GLY A 195 -8.86 -1.90 3.67
N GLY A 196 -9.90 -2.31 4.42
CA GLY A 196 -9.75 -3.21 5.56
C GLY A 196 -8.71 -2.67 6.55
N LEU A 197 -7.68 -3.48 6.86
CA LEU A 197 -6.60 -3.05 7.76
C LEU A 197 -5.70 -1.94 7.20
N LEU A 198 -5.71 -1.67 5.89
CA LEU A 198 -5.05 -0.48 5.35
C LEU A 198 -5.67 0.79 5.92
N THR A 199 -7.00 0.81 6.02
CA THR A 199 -7.76 1.95 6.56
C THR A 199 -7.79 1.91 8.07
N PHE A 200 -8.18 0.79 8.68
CA PHE A 200 -8.46 0.73 10.12
C PHE A 200 -7.31 0.21 10.99
N GLY A 201 -6.32 -0.46 10.41
CA GLY A 201 -5.23 -1.09 11.19
C GLY A 201 -3.91 -0.32 11.14
N ILE A 202 -3.44 0.04 9.95
CA ILE A 202 -2.18 0.76 9.76
C ILE A 202 -2.34 2.19 10.31
N PRO A 203 -1.43 2.72 11.15
CA PRO A 203 -1.56 4.11 11.62
C PRO A 203 -1.26 5.17 10.54
N GLU A 204 -1.81 6.38 10.70
CA GLU A 204 -1.61 7.48 9.73
C GLU A 204 -0.16 7.96 9.61
N PHE A 205 0.65 7.79 10.66
CA PHE A 205 2.08 8.12 10.57
C PHE A 205 2.84 7.26 9.54
N LYS A 206 2.26 6.13 9.13
CA LYS A 206 2.79 5.25 8.09
C LYS A 206 2.07 5.43 6.75
N MET A 207 0.77 5.66 6.77
CA MET A 207 -0.04 5.91 5.57
C MET A 207 -1.30 6.70 5.92
N GLU A 208 -1.42 7.91 5.37
CA GLU A 208 -2.62 8.74 5.52
C GLU A 208 -3.86 8.08 4.89
N LYS A 209 -5.04 8.33 5.46
CA LYS A 209 -6.27 7.62 5.04
C LYS A 209 -6.88 8.16 3.75
N THR A 210 -6.56 9.40 3.42
CA THR A 210 -6.90 10.03 2.14
C THR A 210 -6.42 9.21 0.93
N VAL A 211 -5.35 8.42 1.09
CA VAL A 211 -4.88 7.46 0.08
C VAL A 211 -5.98 6.48 -0.31
N MET A 212 -6.69 5.90 0.67
CA MET A 212 -7.75 4.94 0.41
C MET A 212 -9.04 5.60 -0.07
N THR A 213 -9.38 6.79 0.43
CA THR A 213 -10.52 7.57 -0.08
C THR A 213 -10.34 7.91 -1.56
N ARG A 214 -9.17 8.42 -1.96
CA ARG A 214 -8.87 8.70 -3.38
C ARG A 214 -8.88 7.43 -4.22
N ARG A 215 -8.34 6.33 -3.71
CA ARG A 215 -8.34 5.04 -4.41
C ARG A 215 -9.76 4.52 -4.64
N ARG A 216 -10.66 4.70 -3.66
CA ARG A 216 -12.09 4.38 -3.82
C ARG A 216 -12.71 5.16 -4.96
N GLU A 217 -12.51 6.47 -5.01
CA GLU A 217 -13.05 7.34 -6.08
C GLU A 217 -12.55 6.88 -7.47
N ILE A 218 -11.26 6.54 -7.57
CA ILE A 218 -10.68 6.01 -8.82
C ILE A 218 -11.37 4.71 -9.23
N PHE A 219 -11.53 3.79 -8.29
CA PHE A 219 -12.15 2.48 -8.53
C PHE A 219 -13.64 2.58 -8.85
N GLU A 220 -14.38 3.47 -8.19
CA GLU A 220 -15.77 3.79 -8.55
C GLU A 220 -15.85 4.36 -9.98
N GLY A 221 -14.91 5.22 -10.37
CA GLY A 221 -14.76 5.74 -11.73
C GLY A 221 -14.44 4.66 -12.78
N MET A 222 -13.77 3.57 -12.37
CA MET A 222 -13.55 2.38 -13.22
C MET A 222 -14.79 1.48 -13.32
N GLY A 223 -15.87 1.81 -12.62
CA GLY A 223 -17.11 1.04 -12.61
C GLY A 223 -17.16 -0.04 -11.53
N ILE A 224 -16.23 -0.07 -10.57
CA ILE A 224 -16.30 -0.94 -9.40
C ILE A 224 -17.42 -0.44 -8.48
N GLU A 225 -18.30 -1.34 -8.04
CA GLU A 225 -19.39 -0.99 -7.14
C GLU A 225 -19.06 -1.41 -5.71
N PHE A 226 -19.19 -0.48 -4.74
CA PHE A 226 -18.96 -0.76 -3.32
C PHE A 226 -20.29 -0.79 -2.55
N ARG A 227 -20.56 -1.92 -1.89
CA ARG A 227 -21.67 -2.17 -0.96
C ARG A 227 -21.10 -2.25 0.46
N LEU A 228 -20.79 -1.08 1.01
CA LEU A 228 -20.24 -0.91 2.35
C LEU A 228 -21.32 -1.07 3.43
N ASN A 229 -20.92 -1.19 4.69
CA ASN A 229 -21.82 -1.50 5.81
C ASN A 229 -22.71 -2.72 5.56
N THR A 230 -22.19 -3.74 4.87
CA THR A 230 -22.93 -4.96 4.52
C THR A 230 -22.16 -6.19 5.00
N ASP A 231 -22.69 -6.90 5.99
CA ASP A 231 -22.10 -8.11 6.55
C ASP A 231 -22.68 -9.37 5.90
N ILE A 232 -21.85 -10.08 5.13
CA ILE A 232 -22.26 -11.30 4.43
C ILE A 232 -22.43 -12.44 5.43
N GLY A 233 -23.59 -13.09 5.40
CA GLY A 233 -24.04 -14.07 6.37
C GLY A 233 -25.02 -13.52 7.40
N ARG A 234 -25.08 -12.18 7.57
CA ARG A 234 -26.04 -11.49 8.44
C ARG A 234 -27.05 -10.67 7.65
N ASP A 235 -26.57 -9.73 6.83
CA ASP A 235 -27.41 -8.80 6.07
C ASP A 235 -27.75 -9.36 4.67
N VAL A 236 -26.80 -10.07 4.06
CA VAL A 236 -26.97 -10.76 2.77
C VAL A 236 -26.53 -12.20 2.92
N SER A 237 -27.37 -13.15 2.50
CA SER A 237 -27.04 -14.57 2.59
C SER A 237 -26.01 -14.98 1.52
N MET A 238 -25.16 -15.95 1.83
CA MET A 238 -24.23 -16.50 0.83
C MET A 238 -24.97 -17.09 -0.37
N GLN A 239 -26.13 -17.72 -0.15
CA GLN A 239 -26.94 -18.29 -1.24
C GLN A 239 -27.40 -17.21 -2.22
N SER A 240 -27.83 -16.05 -1.73
CA SER A 240 -28.20 -14.92 -2.59
C SER A 240 -27.05 -14.48 -3.50
N LEU A 241 -25.81 -14.46 -2.99
CA LEU A 241 -24.65 -14.14 -3.82
C LEU A 241 -24.39 -15.20 -4.89
N LEU A 242 -24.57 -16.48 -4.58
CA LEU A 242 -24.38 -17.58 -5.52
C LEU A 242 -25.48 -17.62 -6.61
N ASP A 243 -26.70 -17.22 -6.26
CA ASP A 243 -27.83 -17.16 -7.19
C ASP A 243 -27.75 -15.93 -8.10
N ASP A 244 -27.34 -14.79 -7.54
CA ASP A 244 -27.39 -13.51 -8.24
C ASP A 244 -26.14 -13.25 -9.08
N TYR A 245 -24.96 -13.79 -8.75
CA TYR A 245 -23.68 -13.45 -9.41
C TYR A 245 -23.07 -14.64 -10.15
N ASP A 246 -22.27 -14.35 -11.20
CA ASP A 246 -21.62 -15.40 -11.99
C ASP A 246 -20.47 -16.09 -11.24
N ALA A 247 -19.85 -15.39 -10.27
CA ALA A 247 -18.85 -15.94 -9.36
C ALA A 247 -18.77 -15.13 -8.06
N VAL A 248 -18.13 -15.72 -7.05
CA VAL A 248 -17.86 -15.07 -5.76
C VAL A 248 -16.38 -15.22 -5.39
N PHE A 249 -15.73 -14.10 -5.04
CA PHE A 249 -14.39 -14.07 -4.47
C PHE A 249 -14.47 -13.78 -2.96
N MET A 250 -13.75 -14.55 -2.15
CA MET A 250 -13.72 -14.41 -0.69
C MET A 250 -12.38 -13.84 -0.21
N GLY A 251 -12.35 -12.54 0.09
CA GLY A 251 -11.18 -11.77 0.52
C GLY A 251 -11.33 -11.16 1.91
N MET A 252 -12.06 -11.83 2.82
CA MET A 252 -12.45 -11.32 4.15
C MET A 252 -11.29 -11.16 5.16
N GLY A 253 -10.08 -11.62 4.83
CA GLY A 253 -8.90 -11.51 5.71
C GLY A 253 -9.01 -12.30 7.02
N THR A 254 -8.14 -11.99 7.97
CA THR A 254 -8.06 -12.63 9.29
C THR A 254 -8.24 -11.61 10.41
N TYR A 255 -9.48 -11.44 10.87
CA TYR A 255 -9.81 -10.49 11.94
C TYR A 255 -9.75 -11.11 13.34
N THR A 256 -9.60 -12.42 13.45
CA THR A 256 -9.41 -13.11 14.72
C THR A 256 -7.97 -12.97 15.16
N TYR A 257 -7.72 -12.19 16.21
CA TYR A 257 -6.41 -12.08 16.83
C TYR A 257 -6.08 -13.35 17.65
N MET A 258 -4.78 -13.61 17.82
CA MET A 258 -4.30 -14.72 18.63
C MET A 258 -4.27 -14.33 20.11
N LYS A 259 -4.66 -15.25 20.99
CA LYS A 259 -4.45 -15.15 22.44
C LYS A 259 -3.25 -16.00 22.85
N GLY A 260 -2.45 -15.51 23.79
CA GLY A 260 -1.27 -16.17 24.33
C GLY A 260 -1.57 -17.24 25.38
N GLY A 261 -2.74 -17.20 26.02
CA GLY A 261 -3.19 -18.21 26.98
C GLY A 261 -2.37 -18.26 28.28
N PHE A 262 -1.67 -17.18 28.63
CA PHE A 262 -0.83 -17.10 29.82
C PHE A 262 -1.58 -16.48 31.02
N PRO A 263 -1.20 -16.83 32.27
CA PRO A 263 -1.81 -16.24 33.46
C PRO A 263 -1.73 -14.71 33.44
N GLY A 264 -2.88 -14.06 33.62
CA GLY A 264 -2.98 -12.59 33.65
C GLY A 264 -3.41 -11.95 32.32
N GLU A 265 -3.60 -12.72 31.24
CA GLU A 265 -4.06 -12.19 29.94
C GLU A 265 -5.45 -11.53 29.99
N ASP A 266 -6.31 -11.93 30.93
CA ASP A 266 -7.65 -11.34 31.12
C ASP A 266 -7.67 -10.22 32.21
N LEU A 267 -6.52 -9.75 32.69
CA LEU A 267 -6.47 -8.69 33.69
C LEU A 267 -6.89 -7.33 33.09
N PRO A 268 -7.55 -6.45 33.88
CA PRO A 268 -7.87 -5.10 33.43
C PRO A 268 -6.62 -4.34 32.95
N GLY A 269 -6.69 -3.77 31.74
CA GLY A 269 -5.59 -3.05 31.11
C GLY A 269 -4.73 -3.89 30.17
N VAL A 270 -4.93 -5.21 30.10
CA VAL A 270 -4.42 -6.04 29.00
C VAL A 270 -5.37 -5.87 27.82
N LEU A 271 -4.84 -5.38 26.70
CA LEU A 271 -5.61 -5.04 25.51
C LEU A 271 -5.06 -5.79 24.30
N GLU A 272 -5.94 -6.33 23.48
CA GLU A 272 -5.54 -6.93 22.22
C GLU A 272 -5.19 -5.85 21.20
N ALA A 273 -4.10 -6.08 20.45
CA ALA A 273 -3.53 -5.07 19.57
C ALA A 273 -4.51 -4.59 18.49
N LEU A 274 -5.28 -5.51 17.89
CA LEU A 274 -6.17 -5.17 16.78
C LEU A 274 -7.34 -4.26 17.22
N PRO A 275 -8.12 -4.57 18.27
CA PRO A 275 -9.10 -3.63 18.83
C PRO A 275 -8.50 -2.27 19.22
N PHE A 276 -7.32 -2.27 19.87
CA PHE A 276 -6.64 -1.03 20.26
C PHE A 276 -6.33 -0.15 19.04
N LEU A 277 -5.69 -0.72 18.01
CA LEU A 277 -5.33 0.00 16.79
C LEU A 277 -6.57 0.53 16.04
N ILE A 278 -7.59 -0.31 15.86
CA ILE A 278 -8.83 0.09 15.17
C ILE A 278 -9.50 1.24 15.90
N SER A 279 -9.66 1.15 17.23
CA SER A 279 -10.28 2.22 18.02
C SER A 279 -9.51 3.53 17.92
N ASN A 280 -8.18 3.48 17.92
CA ASN A 280 -7.35 4.67 17.77
C ASN A 280 -7.48 5.31 16.39
N VAL A 281 -7.46 4.50 15.31
CA VAL A 281 -7.61 5.03 13.95
C VAL A 281 -9.00 5.62 13.75
N ARG A 282 -10.07 4.97 14.22
CA ARG A 282 -11.43 5.52 14.13
C ARG A 282 -11.60 6.80 14.95
N LYS A 283 -10.91 6.92 16.09
CA LYS A 283 -10.84 8.17 16.85
C LYS A 283 -10.17 9.29 16.05
N CYS A 284 -9.05 9.01 15.38
CA CYS A 284 -8.35 9.98 14.53
C CYS A 284 -9.19 10.43 13.32
N LEU A 285 -10.06 9.56 12.80
CA LEU A 285 -10.94 9.85 11.67
C LEU A 285 -12.31 10.42 12.05
N ASP A 286 -12.59 10.63 13.34
CA ASP A 286 -13.93 10.99 13.84
C ASP A 286 -15.02 9.98 13.42
N LEU A 287 -14.66 8.69 13.28
CA LEU A 287 -15.53 7.57 12.89
C LEU A 287 -15.85 6.62 14.07
N THR A 288 -15.79 7.13 15.31
CA THR A 288 -16.04 6.31 16.51
C THR A 288 -17.51 5.88 16.57
N LYS A 289 -17.76 4.58 16.77
CA LYS A 289 -19.12 4.04 16.96
C LYS A 289 -19.47 3.95 18.46
N GLU A 290 -20.78 3.92 18.78
CA GLU A 290 -21.27 3.89 20.17
C GLU A 290 -20.77 2.67 20.97
N ASP A 291 -20.51 1.56 20.29
CA ASP A 291 -20.03 0.30 20.85
C ASP A 291 -18.49 0.18 20.91
N GLU A 292 -17.76 1.15 20.37
CA GLU A 292 -16.30 1.15 20.35
C GLU A 292 -15.70 1.93 21.51
N VAL A 293 -14.88 1.26 22.32
CA VAL A 293 -14.18 1.89 23.45
C VAL A 293 -12.79 2.34 23.02
N TYR A 294 -12.61 3.65 22.90
CA TYR A 294 -11.29 4.25 22.76
C TYR A 294 -10.48 4.10 24.05
N GLN A 295 -9.26 3.58 23.94
CA GLN A 295 -8.35 3.34 25.06
C GLN A 295 -7.29 4.44 25.14
N ASP A 296 -7.52 5.45 25.99
CA ASP A 296 -6.53 6.48 26.25
C ASP A 296 -5.45 5.97 27.21
N VAL A 297 -4.19 6.06 26.80
CA VAL A 297 -3.02 5.64 27.58
C VAL A 297 -2.21 6.82 28.13
N LYS A 298 -2.74 8.04 28.05
CA LYS A 298 -2.07 9.25 28.55
C LYS A 298 -1.78 9.14 30.04
N GLY A 299 -0.50 9.32 30.40
CA GLY A 299 -0.03 9.25 31.79
C GLY A 299 0.15 7.83 32.32
N LEU A 300 -0.09 6.80 31.50
CA LEU A 300 0.17 5.40 31.85
C LEU A 300 1.57 4.97 31.42
N ARG A 301 2.07 3.90 32.05
CA ARG A 301 3.24 3.18 31.57
C ARG A 301 2.77 1.99 30.73
N VAL A 302 3.01 2.06 29.43
CA VAL A 302 2.57 1.05 28.46
C VAL A 302 3.67 0.01 28.26
N VAL A 303 3.28 -1.26 28.20
CA VAL A 303 4.12 -2.39 27.78
C VAL A 303 3.44 -3.01 26.56
N VAL A 304 4.19 -3.19 25.46
CA VAL A 304 3.73 -3.79 24.20
C VAL A 304 4.55 -5.04 23.94
#